data_AF-A0A357LV90-F1
#
_entry.id   AF-A0A357LV90-F1
#
_cell.length_a   1.000
_cell.length_b   1.000
_cell.length_c   1.000
_cell.angle_alpha   90.00
_cell.angle_beta   90.00
_cell.angle_gamma   90.00
#
_symmetry.space_group_name_H-M   'P 1'
#
loop_
_entity.id
_entity.type
_entity.pdbx_description
1 polymer ?
#
loop_
_entity_poly.entity_id
_entity_poly.type
_entity_poly.pdbx_seq_one_letter_code
_entity_poly.pdbx_strand_id
1 'polypeptide(L)'
;MLMRLKAAYVSLYMTGSVILSAFAAWQILSGAPVLSWSGVLLAALPMTALISLLMIRPLLARTRPHLPEIHLLTLAGVVIAASGFQHSLLPTALASVAYGGFLL
;
A
#
# COMPACT_ATOMS: atom_id res chain seq x y z
N MET A 1 23.34 -12.22 7.77
CA MET A 1 22.01 -12.87 7.72
C MET A 1 20.87 -11.84 7.71
N LEU A 2 20.91 -10.83 8.59
CA LEU A 2 19.90 -9.76 8.68
C LEU A 2 19.57 -9.06 7.35
N MET A 3 20.58 -8.72 6.53
CA MET A 3 20.39 -8.06 5.23
C MET A 3 19.61 -8.92 4.23
N ARG A 4 19.80 -10.24 4.24
CA ARG A 4 19.10 -11.16 3.33
C ARG A 4 17.63 -11.31 3.72
N LEU A 5 17.35 -11.38 5.02
CA LEU A 5 15.99 -11.43 5.54
C LEU A 5 15.22 -10.14 5.22
N LYS A 6 15.87 -8.98 5.41
CA LYS A 6 15.29 -7.68 5.03
C LYS A 6 14.99 -7.60 3.53
N ALA A 7 15.88 -8.09 2.67
CA ALA A 7 15.64 -8.11 1.24
C ALA A 7 14.45 -9.02 0.86
N ALA A 8 14.37 -10.22 1.45
CA ALA A 8 13.24 -11.13 1.25
C ALA A 8 11.91 -10.50 1.71
N TYR A 9 11.93 -9.82 2.87
CA TYR A 9 10.79 -9.10 3.39
C TYR A 9 10.29 -8.01 2.43
N VAL A 10 11.21 -7.14 1.96
CA VAL A 10 10.86 -6.06 1.03
C VAL A 10 10.28 -6.61 -0.27
N SER A 11 10.83 -7.72 -0.79
CA SER A 11 10.30 -8.39 -1.99
C SER A 11 8.87 -8.91 -1.77
N LEU A 12 8.62 -9.57 -0.63
CA LEU A 12 7.30 -10.09 -0.27
C LEU A 12 6.29 -8.95 -0.11
N TYR A 13 6.66 -7.88 0.60
CA TYR A 13 5.84 -6.69 0.79
C TYR A 13 5.48 -6.03 -0.55
N MET A 14 6.45 -5.86 -1.45
CA MET A 14 6.22 -5.29 -2.78
C MET A 14 5.27 -6.14 -3.60
N THR A 15 5.49 -7.46 -3.62
CA THR A 15 4.65 -8.41 -4.35
C THR A 15 3.22 -8.40 -3.80
N GLY A 16 3.07 -8.46 -2.48
CA GLY A 16 1.78 -8.39 -1.81
C GLY A 16 1.05 -7.08 -2.10
N SER A 17 1.74 -5.95 -2.07
CA SER A 17 1.17 -4.63 -2.36
C SER A 17 0.68 -4.50 -3.80
N VAL A 18 1.39 -5.08 -4.78
CA VAL A 18 0.93 -5.14 -6.18
C VAL A 18 -0.31 -6.02 -6.31
N ILE A 19 -0.33 -7.20 -5.67
CA ILE A 19 -1.50 -8.10 -5.68
C ILE A 19 -2.71 -7.40 -5.06
N LEU A 20 -2.55 -6.75 -3.90
CA LEU A 20 -3.62 -5.99 -3.25
C LEU A 20 -4.12 -4.85 -4.13
N SER A 21 -3.22 -4.16 -4.83
CA SER A 21 -3.59 -3.07 -5.73
C SER A 21 -4.41 -3.58 -6.92
N ALA A 22 -3.96 -4.66 -7.57
CA ALA A 22 -4.69 -5.29 -8.67
C ALA A 22 -6.07 -5.81 -8.21
N PHE A 23 -6.12 -6.44 -7.03
CA PHE A 23 -7.36 -6.94 -6.44
C PHE A 23 -8.34 -5.82 -6.11
N ALA A 24 -7.87 -4.72 -5.51
CA ALA A 24 -8.71 -3.57 -5.21
C ALA A 24 -9.25 -2.90 -6.48
N ALA A 25 -8.43 -2.78 -7.52
CA ALA A 25 -8.87 -2.28 -8.82
C ALA A 25 -9.95 -3.19 -9.44
N TRP A 26 -9.76 -4.51 -9.37
CA TRP A 26 -10.75 -5.48 -9.83
C TRP A 26 -12.08 -5.35 -9.09
N GLN A 27 -12.05 -5.15 -7.77
CA GLN A 27 -13.26 -4.98 -6.96
C GLN A 27 -14.04 -3.71 -7.34
N ILE A 28 -13.33 -2.61 -7.62
CA ILE A 28 -13.95 -1.38 -8.14
C ILE A 28 -14.65 -1.65 -9.48
N LEU A 29 -13.97 -2.34 -10.40
CA LEU A 29 -14.53 -2.69 -11.71
C LEU A 29 -15.71 -3.66 -11.62
N SER A 30 -15.74 -4.50 -10.58
CA SER A 30 -16.81 -5.47 -10.31
C SER A 30 -18.04 -4.84 -9.62
N GLY A 31 -18.05 -3.53 -9.39
CA GLY A 31 -19.17 -2.80 -8.80
C GLY A 31 -19.17 -2.71 -7.27
N ALA A 32 -18.06 -3.04 -6.61
CA ALA A 32 -17.92 -2.84 -5.17
C ALA A 32 -17.80 -1.34 -4.81
N PRO A 33 -18.03 -0.95 -3.54
CA PRO A 33 -18.02 0.45 -3.14
C PRO A 33 -16.68 1.14 -3.43
N VAL A 34 -16.69 2.04 -4.41
CA VAL A 34 -15.46 2.65 -4.97
C VAL A 34 -14.63 3.34 -3.90
N LEU A 35 -15.30 4.07 -2.99
CA LEU A 35 -14.63 4.83 -1.93
C LEU A 35 -13.80 3.90 -1.02
N SER A 36 -14.37 2.81 -0.52
CA SER A 36 -13.64 1.91 0.40
C SER A 36 -12.47 1.21 -0.29
N TRP A 37 -12.64 0.77 -1.54
CA TRP A 37 -11.59 0.09 -2.28
C TRP A 37 -10.50 1.04 -2.78
N SER A 38 -10.84 2.33 -3.02
CA SER A 38 -9.83 3.37 -3.26
C SER A 38 -8.94 3.61 -2.06
N GLY A 39 -9.45 3.41 -0.83
CA GLY A 39 -8.64 3.42 0.39
C GLY A 39 -7.58 2.32 0.42
N VAL A 40 -7.94 1.12 -0.05
CA VAL A 40 -6.98 -0.02 -0.18
C VAL A 40 -5.88 0.32 -1.20
N LEU A 41 -6.27 0.90 -2.34
CA LEU A 41 -5.31 1.38 -3.34
C LEU A 41 -4.37 2.44 -2.75
N LEU A 42 -4.91 3.41 -2.00
CA LEU A 42 -4.11 4.44 -1.36
C LEU A 42 -3.19 3.90 -0.25
N ALA A 43 -3.54 2.78 0.39
CA ALA A 43 -2.70 2.11 1.37
C ALA A 43 -1.57 1.28 0.73
N ALA A 44 -1.79 0.70 -0.46
CA ALA A 44 -0.84 -0.22 -1.09
C ALA A 44 0.03 0.40 -2.20
N LEU A 45 -0.47 1.42 -2.90
CA LEU A 45 0.21 2.03 -4.06
C LEU A 45 1.36 2.99 -3.74
N PRO A 46 1.31 3.85 -2.71
CA PRO A 46 2.30 4.92 -2.59
C PRO A 46 3.74 4.42 -2.50
N MET A 47 3.97 3.36 -1.71
CA MET A 47 5.32 2.81 -1.54
C MET A 47 5.77 2.00 -2.75
N THR A 48 4.88 1.21 -3.35
CA THR A 48 5.18 0.46 -4.57
C THR A 48 5.45 1.37 -5.75
N ALA A 49 4.65 2.42 -5.93
CA ALA A 49 4.84 3.43 -6.96
C ALA A 49 6.14 4.22 -6.74
N LEU A 50 6.45 4.62 -5.50
CA LEU A 50 7.70 5.30 -5.20
C LEU A 50 8.92 4.44 -5.51
N ILE A 51 8.94 3.18 -5.06
CA ILE A 51 10.07 2.28 -5.33
C ILE A 51 10.18 1.97 -6.82
N SER A 52 9.06 1.74 -7.50
CA SER A 52 9.05 1.54 -8.96
C SER A 52 9.59 2.76 -9.69
N LEU A 53 9.18 3.97 -9.28
CA LEU A 53 9.67 5.23 -9.83
C LEU A 53 11.17 5.42 -9.58
N LEU A 54 11.65 5.09 -8.37
CA LEU A 54 13.07 5.13 -8.00
C LEU A 54 13.91 4.16 -8.83
N MET A 55 13.37 2.99 -9.19
CA MET A 55 14.04 2.02 -10.05
C MET A 55 14.13 2.50 -11.51
N ILE A 56 13.09 3.17 -12.02
CA ILE A 56 13.05 3.66 -13.41
C ILE A 56 13.83 4.98 -13.55
N ARG A 57 13.76 5.86 -12.54
CA ARG A 57 14.41 7.17 -12.52
C ARG A 57 15.18 7.33 -11.20
N PRO A 58 16.51 7.22 -11.21
CA PRO A 58 17.34 7.45 -10.03
C PRO A 58 17.49 8.96 -9.74
N LEU A 59 16.36 9.66 -9.57
CA LEU A 59 16.28 11.12 -9.41
C LEU A 59 16.31 11.58 -7.95
N LEU A 60 16.22 10.67 -6.98
CA LEU A 60 16.24 11.02 -5.56
C LEU A 60 17.66 10.87 -5.01
N ALA A 61 18.27 12.00 -4.65
CA ALA A 61 19.35 12.02 -3.68
C ALA A 61 18.89 11.26 -2.43
N ARG A 62 19.73 10.36 -1.89
CA ARG A 62 19.45 9.48 -0.72
C ARG A 62 19.24 10.23 0.61
N THR A 63 18.64 11.42 0.60
CA THR A 63 18.76 12.43 1.66
C THR A 63 17.45 12.80 2.34
N ARG A 64 16.52 11.84 2.51
CA ARG A 64 15.52 11.94 3.59
C ARG A 64 15.35 10.59 4.26
N PRO A 65 15.76 10.45 5.53
CA PRO A 65 15.71 9.17 6.24
C PRO A 65 14.27 8.76 6.57
N HIS A 66 13.31 9.69 6.62
CA HIS A 66 11.90 9.44 6.92
C HIS A 66 11.05 10.13 5.86
N LEU A 67 10.14 9.39 5.21
CA LEU A 67 9.20 9.90 4.20
C LEU A 67 7.81 9.99 4.85
N PRO A 68 7.53 11.02 5.68
CA PRO A 68 6.29 11.12 6.43
C PRO A 68 5.05 11.19 5.52
N GLU A 69 5.22 11.71 4.31
CA GLU A 69 4.18 11.78 3.28
C GLU A 69 3.58 10.40 2.98
N ILE A 70 4.41 9.35 2.90
CA ILE A 70 3.96 7.99 2.61
C ILE A 70 3.18 7.42 3.79
N HIS A 71 3.61 7.69 5.03
CA HIS A 71 2.86 7.29 6.22
C HIS A 71 1.48 7.95 6.24
N LEU A 72 1.40 9.25 5.94
CA LEU A 72 0.13 9.98 5.91
C LEU A 72 -0.80 9.44 4.82
N LEU A 73 -0.27 9.20 3.61
CA LEU A 73 -1.03 8.63 2.49
C LEU A 73 -1.57 7.24 2.82
N THR A 74 -0.71 6.37 3.34
CA THR A 74 -1.10 4.99 3.65
C THR A 74 -2.07 4.90 4.82
N LEU A 75 -1.87 5.71 5.86
CA LEU A 75 -2.81 5.85 6.99
C LEU A 75 -4.15 6.41 6.52
N ALA A 76 -4.15 7.45 5.68
CA ALA A 76 -5.38 7.99 5.10
C ALA A 76 -6.12 6.92 4.28
N GLY A 77 -5.38 6.05 3.57
CA GLY A 77 -5.95 4.91 2.86
C GLY A 77 -6.72 3.95 3.78
N VAL A 78 -6.17 3.64 4.97
CA VAL A 78 -6.86 2.81 5.98
C VAL A 78 -8.14 3.49 6.47
N VAL A 79 -8.08 4.78 6.77
CA VAL A 79 -9.25 5.56 7.22
C VAL A 79 -10.34 5.62 6.15
N ILE A 80 -9.96 5.80 4.88
CA ILE A 80 -10.90 5.80 3.76
C ILE A 80 -11.49 4.40 3.56
N ALA A 81 -10.69 3.33 3.70
CA ALA A 81 -11.18 1.96 3.59
C ALA A 81 -12.24 1.63 4.66
N ALA A 82 -12.09 2.21 5.86
CA ALA A 82 -13.05 2.08 6.96
C ALA A 82 -14.45 2.63 6.63
N SER A 83 -14.60 3.52 5.64
CA SER A 83 -15.93 3.98 5.19
C SER A 83 -16.82 2.84 4.68
N GLY A 84 -16.23 1.72 4.23
CA GLY A 84 -16.94 0.54 3.74
C GLY A 84 -17.39 -0.44 4.83
N PHE A 85 -17.12 -0.16 6.11
CA PHE A 85 -17.33 -1.12 7.21
C PHE A 85 -18.75 -1.70 7.29
N GLN A 86 -19.75 -0.88 6.96
CA GLN A 86 -21.16 -1.28 6.91
C GLN A 86 -21.49 -2.33 5.83
N HIS A 87 -20.67 -2.43 4.79
CA HIS A 87 -20.85 -3.40 3.69
C HIS A 87 -19.90 -4.59 3.81
N SER A 88 -18.64 -4.33 4.17
CA SER A 88 -17.63 -5.38 4.30
C SER A 88 -16.44 -4.89 5.13
N LEU A 89 -15.91 -5.77 5.97
CA LEU A 89 -14.67 -5.52 6.72
C LEU A 89 -13.42 -5.73 5.86
N LEU A 90 -13.56 -6.37 4.68
CA LEU A 90 -12.43 -6.76 3.83
C LEU A 90 -11.56 -5.58 3.38
N PRO A 91 -12.10 -4.44 2.89
CA PRO A 91 -11.27 -3.32 2.47
C PRO A 91 -10.40 -2.81 3.62
N THR A 92 -10.98 -2.63 4.81
CA THR A 92 -10.24 -2.13 5.97
C THR A 92 -9.19 -3.11 6.44
N ALA A 93 -9.49 -4.41 6.46
CA ALA A 93 -8.52 -5.44 6.83
C ALA A 93 -7.32 -5.45 5.87
N LEU A 94 -7.57 -5.41 4.56
CA LEU A 94 -6.51 -5.42 3.54
C LEU A 94 -5.69 -4.13 3.55
N ALA A 95 -6.32 -2.97 3.73
CA ALA A 95 -5.60 -1.71 3.91
C ALA A 95 -4.73 -1.72 5.18
N SER A 96 -5.23 -2.31 6.27
CA SER A 96 -4.48 -2.45 7.52
C SER A 96 -3.29 -3.40 7.37
N VAL A 97 -3.42 -4.48 6.58
CA VAL A 97 -2.30 -5.37 6.25
C VAL A 97 -1.25 -4.63 5.42
N ALA A 98 -1.66 -3.84 4.42
CA ALA A 98 -0.74 -3.04 3.62
C ALA A 98 0.02 -2.01 4.47
N TYR A 99 -0.68 -1.31 5.38
CA TYR A 99 -0.05 -0.35 6.28
C TYR A 99 0.83 -1.03 7.34
N GLY A 100 0.38 -2.13 7.93
CA GLY A 100 1.17 -2.92 8.88
C GLY A 100 2.45 -3.46 8.25
N GLY A 101 2.38 -3.92 6.99
CA GLY A 101 3.56 -4.31 6.22
C GLY A 101 4.47 -3.12 5.86
N PHE A 102 3.95 -1.90 5.75
CA PHE A 102 4.80 -0.73 5.53
C PHE A 102 5.61 -0.34 6.79
N LEU A 103 5.09 -0.64 7.99
CA LEU A 103 5.71 -0.27 9.26
C LEU A 103 6.85 -1.20 9.73
N LEU A 104 6.97 -2.39 9.15
CA LEU A 104 7.94 -3.44 9.51
C LEU A 104 9.22 -3.35 8.66
#